data_AF-A0A817T5T8-F1
#
_entry.id   AF-A0A817T5T8-F1
#
_cell.length_a   1.000
_cell.length_b   1.000
_cell.length_c   1.000
_cell.angle_alpha   90.00
_cell.angle_beta   90.00
_cell.angle_gamma   90.00
#
_symmetry.space_group_name_H-M   'P 1'
#
loop_
_entity.id
_entity.type
_entity.pdbx_description
1 polymer ?
#
loop_
_entity_poly.entity_id
_entity_poly.type
_entity_poly.pdbx_seq_one_letter_code
_entity_poly.pdbx_strand_id
1 'polypeptide(L)'
;MELHINLENSNDCLYLLDGRFNKLRVLYVNIGFIFPTSAMIGNKEELPNLRCFSLTCQLEQNYYDELIIPLLHRMPNLESISLYLAHDHIHRFIDGNDLKKNIINHMPRLNKFLFNIRSIISLNDQISLLSNNDIQQTFSNFTGNQIISCVNYFPKMKRGQCHIYSYPYTLNYYHNITNNFPGGLFKRVREISLYDEHPFEYEFFIEIAQAFPSLRKLSLSNRKGQKLKNSKMNYPLIEYPHLNDLELIDIHKDYVELFLDNTKTLLSDNLCLSVEYRPLRKVTNNFKKDTMRFNCAKVVQLMIPAKFKISQRFKAYFPHVKISQFY
;
A
#
# COMPACT_ATOMS: atom_id res chain seq x y z
N MET A 1 25.02 -10.56 16.99
CA MET A 1 25.15 -10.62 15.53
C MET A 1 23.79 -10.37 14.94
N GLU A 2 23.72 -9.41 14.03
CA GLU A 2 22.51 -9.00 13.31
C GLU A 2 22.73 -9.27 11.81
N LEU A 3 21.68 -9.67 11.10
CA LEU A 3 21.75 -9.97 9.67
C LEU A 3 20.55 -9.35 8.95
N HIS A 4 20.83 -8.69 7.83
CA HIS A 4 19.83 -8.12 6.93
C HIS A 4 19.89 -8.84 5.59
N ILE A 5 18.74 -9.29 5.09
CA ILE A 5 18.61 -10.00 3.83
C ILE A 5 17.50 -9.33 3.01
N ASN A 6 17.82 -8.95 1.78
CA ASN A 6 16.86 -8.52 0.78
C ASN A 6 16.87 -9.54 -0.35
N LEU A 7 15.73 -10.17 -0.63
CA LEU A 7 15.59 -11.19 -1.66
C LEU A 7 14.64 -10.70 -2.75
N GLU A 8 15.13 -10.67 -3.99
CA GLU A 8 14.35 -10.30 -5.17
C GLU A 8 13.72 -11.53 -5.87
N ASN A 9 14.19 -12.76 -5.58
CA ASN A 9 13.65 -14.01 -6.13
C ASN A 9 13.73 -15.16 -5.09
N SER A 10 12.76 -16.09 -5.12
CA SER A 10 12.59 -17.17 -4.14
C SER A 10 13.66 -18.26 -4.20
N ASN A 11 14.41 -18.37 -5.30
CA ASN A 11 15.47 -19.38 -5.44
C ASN A 11 16.64 -19.21 -4.46
N ASP A 12 16.85 -17.99 -3.95
CA ASP A 12 17.90 -17.67 -2.97
C ASP A 12 17.43 -17.82 -1.51
N CYS A 13 16.17 -18.21 -1.29
CA CYS A 13 15.63 -18.42 0.04
C CYS A 13 16.28 -19.65 0.68
N LEU A 14 17.27 -19.40 1.54
CA LEU A 14 17.82 -20.27 2.59
C LEU A 14 18.92 -21.29 2.23
N TYR A 15 19.43 -21.34 1.00
CA TYR A 15 20.68 -22.07 0.73
C TYR A 15 21.94 -21.34 1.21
N LEU A 16 21.87 -20.04 1.51
CA LEU A 16 23.05 -19.21 1.79
C LEU A 16 23.53 -19.19 3.26
N LEU A 17 22.87 -19.89 4.18
CA LEU A 17 23.07 -19.66 5.63
C LEU A 17 23.35 -20.94 6.43
N ASP A 18 24.33 -21.70 5.94
CA ASP A 18 24.86 -22.89 6.59
C ASP A 18 25.61 -22.53 7.90
N GLY A 19 25.32 -23.26 8.98
CA GLY A 19 26.06 -23.32 10.26
C GLY A 19 26.10 -22.09 11.21
N ARG A 20 25.77 -20.87 10.77
CA ARG A 20 25.97 -19.63 11.58
C ARG A 20 24.74 -19.11 12.33
N PHE A 21 23.57 -19.70 12.09
CA PHE A 21 22.30 -19.27 12.70
C PHE A 21 22.26 -19.38 14.23
N ASN A 22 22.95 -20.38 14.78
CA ASN A 22 23.02 -20.58 16.23
C ASN A 22 23.70 -19.41 16.98
N LYS A 23 24.32 -18.45 16.29
CA LYS A 23 24.90 -17.25 16.92
C LYS A 23 24.12 -15.97 16.63
N LEU A 24 23.09 -16.03 15.77
CA LEU A 24 22.31 -14.88 15.36
C LEU A 24 21.26 -14.55 16.42
N ARG A 25 21.14 -13.26 16.79
CA ARG A 25 20.11 -12.78 17.72
C ARG A 25 19.02 -11.96 17.04
N VAL A 26 19.35 -11.33 15.91
CA VAL A 26 18.44 -10.45 15.17
C VAL A 26 18.52 -10.78 13.68
N LEU A 27 17.35 -10.92 13.04
CA LEU A 27 17.23 -11.18 11.61
C LEU A 27 16.17 -10.28 10.98
N TYR A 28 16.54 -9.60 9.89
CA TYR A 28 15.63 -8.83 9.04
C TYR A 28 15.59 -9.45 7.65
N VAL A 29 14.38 -9.77 7.18
CA VAL A 29 14.15 -10.37 5.85
C VAL A 29 13.14 -9.51 5.10
N ASN A 30 13.51 -9.07 3.91
CA ASN A 30 12.61 -8.44 2.97
C ASN A 30 12.50 -9.33 1.73
N ILE A 31 11.27 -9.74 1.39
CA ILE A 31 10.96 -10.60 0.26
C ILE A 31 9.98 -9.85 -0.64
N GLY A 32 10.46 -9.43 -1.81
CA GLY A 32 9.67 -8.61 -2.74
C GLY A 32 8.55 -9.39 -3.43
N PHE A 33 8.86 -10.60 -3.93
CA PHE A 33 7.91 -11.50 -4.59
C PHE A 33 8.31 -12.96 -4.35
N ILE A 34 7.34 -13.82 -4.00
CA ILE A 34 7.57 -15.27 -3.91
C ILE A 34 6.84 -15.96 -5.06
N PHE A 35 7.62 -16.59 -5.94
CA PHE A 35 7.17 -17.75 -6.72
C PHE A 35 7.48 -19.01 -5.89
N PRO A 36 6.61 -20.03 -5.88
CA PRO A 36 6.80 -21.18 -5.01
C PRO A 36 8.10 -21.90 -5.37
N THR A 37 9.05 -21.90 -4.45
CA THR A 37 10.04 -22.96 -4.36
C THR A 37 9.97 -23.58 -2.99
N SER A 38 9.94 -24.90 -2.96
CA SER A 38 10.00 -25.79 -1.80
C SER A 38 11.22 -25.55 -0.88
N ALA A 39 12.11 -24.62 -1.25
CA ALA A 39 13.35 -24.30 -0.55
C ALA A 39 13.15 -23.67 0.84
N MET A 40 12.03 -23.00 1.12
CA MET A 40 11.78 -22.45 2.47
C MET A 40 11.64 -23.54 3.55
N ILE A 41 11.24 -24.76 3.17
CA ILE A 41 10.88 -25.86 4.07
C ILE A 41 12.05 -26.87 4.25
N GLY A 42 13.14 -26.74 3.48
CA GLY A 42 14.18 -27.77 3.37
C GLY A 42 14.98 -28.06 4.65
N ASN A 43 15.25 -27.05 5.48
CA ASN A 43 15.97 -27.24 6.74
C ASN A 43 14.99 -27.28 7.92
N LYS A 44 14.87 -28.43 8.58
CA LYS A 44 14.04 -28.64 9.78
C LYS A 44 14.65 -28.10 11.09
N GLU A 45 15.79 -27.44 11.02
CA GLU A 45 16.52 -27.01 12.21
C GLU A 45 15.82 -25.84 12.92
N GLU A 46 15.72 -25.96 14.24
CA GLU A 46 15.28 -24.87 15.12
C GLU A 46 16.31 -23.73 15.14
N LEU A 47 15.84 -22.52 15.41
CA LEU A 47 16.62 -21.29 15.53
C LEU A 47 16.52 -20.72 16.96
N PRO A 48 16.97 -21.46 17.99
CA PRO A 48 16.68 -21.14 19.40
C PRO A 48 17.40 -19.88 19.91
N ASN A 49 18.40 -19.37 19.20
CA ASN A 49 19.15 -18.19 19.63
C ASN A 49 18.57 -16.86 19.13
N LEU A 50 17.65 -16.92 18.15
CA LEU A 50 17.03 -15.74 17.58
C LEU A 50 16.05 -15.13 18.58
N ARG A 51 16.20 -13.82 18.83
CA ARG A 51 15.35 -13.04 19.75
C ARG A 51 14.49 -12.02 19.02
N CYS A 52 14.96 -11.50 17.89
CA CYS A 52 14.24 -10.52 17.10
C CYS A 52 14.14 -10.99 15.64
N PHE A 53 12.94 -10.90 15.09
CA PHE A 53 12.67 -11.25 13.69
C PHE A 53 11.79 -10.19 13.04
N SER A 54 12.17 -9.76 11.84
CA SER A 54 11.32 -8.91 11.01
C SER A 54 11.17 -9.51 9.63
N LEU A 55 9.94 -9.57 9.14
CA LEU A 55 9.61 -10.03 7.80
C LEU A 55 8.76 -8.99 7.08
N THR A 56 9.15 -8.67 5.86
CA THR A 56 8.33 -7.92 4.90
C THR A 56 8.11 -8.82 3.70
N CYS A 57 6.85 -9.11 3.38
CA CYS A 57 6.50 -10.08 2.36
C CYS A 57 5.23 -9.64 1.60
N GLN A 58 5.31 -9.65 0.27
CA GLN A 58 4.16 -9.49 -0.63
C GLN A 58 3.97 -10.79 -1.42
N LEU A 59 2.79 -11.38 -1.29
CA LEU A 59 2.49 -12.74 -1.69
C LEU A 59 1.23 -12.79 -2.55
N GLU A 60 1.36 -13.39 -3.74
CA GLU A 60 0.23 -13.59 -4.66
C GLU A 60 -0.66 -14.79 -4.28
N GLN A 61 -0.20 -15.63 -3.33
CA GLN A 61 -0.88 -16.84 -2.89
C GLN A 61 -0.86 -16.97 -1.35
N ASN A 62 -1.69 -17.88 -0.82
CA ASN A 62 -1.79 -18.15 0.61
C ASN A 62 -0.59 -18.94 1.16
N TYR A 63 0.55 -18.29 1.34
CA TYR A 63 1.71 -18.89 2.02
C TYR A 63 1.75 -18.63 3.53
N TYR A 64 0.71 -18.01 4.09
CA TYR A 64 0.66 -17.74 5.52
C TYR A 64 0.75 -19.05 6.32
N ASP A 65 -0.15 -20.00 6.03
CA ASP A 65 -0.21 -21.29 6.73
C ASP A 65 0.94 -22.23 6.32
N GLU A 66 1.38 -22.18 5.06
CA GLU A 66 2.36 -23.13 4.51
C GLU A 66 3.82 -22.75 4.77
N LEU A 67 4.14 -21.45 4.80
CA LEU A 67 5.53 -20.96 4.90
C LEU A 67 5.76 -20.11 6.14
N ILE A 68 4.90 -19.12 6.39
CA ILE A 68 5.14 -18.13 7.45
C ILE A 68 4.98 -18.79 8.83
N ILE A 69 3.88 -19.51 9.07
CA ILE A 69 3.64 -20.15 10.37
C ILE A 69 4.71 -21.20 10.71
N PRO A 70 5.07 -22.16 9.83
CA PRO A 70 6.12 -23.12 10.13
C PRO A 70 7.50 -22.47 10.37
N LEU A 71 7.84 -21.42 9.61
CA LEU A 71 9.08 -20.67 9.81
C LEU A 71 9.13 -20.03 11.20
N LEU A 72 8.04 -19.36 11.60
CA LEU A 72 7.92 -18.71 12.90
C LEU A 72 8.01 -19.72 14.05
N HIS A 73 7.38 -20.89 13.92
CA HIS A 73 7.43 -21.95 14.94
C HIS A 73 8.84 -22.51 15.19
N ARG A 74 9.75 -22.39 14.21
CA ARG A 74 11.16 -22.77 14.38
C ARG A 74 11.95 -21.78 15.24
N MET A 75 11.38 -20.66 15.64
CA MET A 75 12.05 -19.61 16.41
C MET A 75 11.40 -19.46 17.80
N PRO A 76 11.44 -20.49 18.66
CA PRO A 76 10.63 -20.56 19.89
C PRO A 76 11.01 -19.51 20.95
N ASN A 77 12.19 -18.90 20.81
CA ASN A 77 12.73 -17.95 21.77
C ASN A 77 12.62 -16.48 21.33
N LEU A 78 11.81 -16.20 20.31
CA LEU A 78 11.56 -14.83 19.88
C LEU A 78 10.93 -14.00 21.00
N GLU A 79 11.53 -12.85 21.24
CA GLU A 79 11.07 -11.81 22.15
C GLU A 79 10.37 -10.70 21.36
N SER A 80 10.82 -10.43 20.12
CA SER A 80 10.22 -9.41 19.27
C SER A 80 10.00 -9.88 17.83
N ILE A 81 8.81 -9.57 17.30
CA ILE A 81 8.42 -9.83 15.91
C ILE A 81 7.87 -8.54 15.28
N SER A 82 8.26 -8.31 14.03
CA SER A 82 7.66 -7.30 13.16
C SER A 82 7.27 -7.92 11.80
N LEU A 83 5.97 -8.06 11.54
CA LEU A 83 5.47 -8.66 10.29
C LEU A 83 4.82 -7.60 9.40
N TYR A 84 5.25 -7.52 8.15
CA TYR A 84 4.48 -6.92 7.08
C TYR A 84 4.12 -8.00 6.08
N LEU A 85 2.82 -8.25 5.92
CA LEU A 85 2.31 -9.30 5.05
C LEU A 85 1.23 -8.70 4.14
N ALA A 86 1.41 -8.78 2.84
CA ALA A 86 0.35 -8.50 1.87
C ALA A 86 0.03 -9.79 1.13
N HIS A 87 -1.17 -10.34 1.33
CA HIS A 87 -1.61 -11.58 0.72
C HIS A 87 -2.81 -11.34 -0.18
N ASP A 88 -2.70 -11.84 -1.41
CA ASP A 88 -3.81 -11.90 -2.34
C ASP A 88 -4.37 -13.32 -2.45
N HIS A 89 -5.65 -13.42 -2.80
CA HIS A 89 -6.34 -14.68 -3.10
C HIS A 89 -6.38 -15.71 -1.96
N ILE A 90 -6.50 -15.26 -0.71
CA ILE A 90 -6.67 -16.16 0.43
C ILE A 90 -8.14 -16.55 0.63
N HIS A 91 -8.39 -17.70 1.29
CA HIS A 91 -9.75 -18.21 1.49
C HIS A 91 -10.56 -17.42 2.53
N ARG A 92 -9.91 -16.76 3.48
CA ARG A 92 -10.53 -15.93 4.53
C ARG A 92 -9.53 -14.90 5.03
N PHE A 93 -10.01 -13.79 5.59
CA PHE A 93 -9.12 -12.80 6.20
C PHE A 93 -8.33 -13.41 7.35
N ILE A 94 -7.06 -13.00 7.48
CA ILE A 94 -6.27 -13.25 8.68
C ILE A 94 -6.77 -12.27 9.77
N ASP A 95 -7.31 -12.81 10.85
CA ASP A 95 -7.86 -12.02 11.96
C ASP A 95 -7.04 -12.20 13.26
N GLY A 96 -7.53 -11.62 14.36
CA GLY A 96 -6.88 -11.74 15.66
C GLY A 96 -6.90 -13.15 16.25
N ASN A 97 -7.90 -13.97 15.94
CA ASN A 97 -7.94 -15.36 16.37
C ASN A 97 -6.85 -16.17 15.66
N ASP A 98 -6.62 -15.91 14.37
CA ASP A 98 -5.55 -16.54 13.59
C ASP A 98 -4.18 -16.19 14.15
N LEU A 99 -3.91 -14.92 14.38
CA LEU A 99 -2.64 -14.47 14.95
C LEU A 99 -2.44 -15.02 16.37
N LYS A 100 -3.50 -15.08 17.18
CA LYS A 100 -3.43 -15.66 18.53
C LYS A 100 -3.08 -17.15 18.47
N LYS A 101 -3.84 -17.91 17.68
CA LYS A 101 -3.69 -19.36 17.56
C LYS A 101 -2.34 -19.72 16.94
N ASN A 102 -1.97 -19.09 15.84
CA ASN A 102 -0.84 -19.52 15.02
C ASN A 102 0.49 -18.91 15.46
N ILE A 103 0.49 -17.77 16.17
CA ILE A 103 1.73 -17.08 16.55
C ILE A 103 1.82 -16.96 18.07
N ILE A 104 0.91 -16.23 18.71
CA ILE A 104 1.04 -15.84 20.12
C ILE A 104 1.10 -17.06 21.04
N ASN A 105 0.20 -18.03 20.86
CA ASN A 105 0.15 -19.23 21.70
C ASN A 105 1.42 -20.09 21.61
N HIS A 106 2.18 -19.97 20.52
CA HIS A 106 3.41 -20.74 20.28
C HIS A 106 4.68 -20.00 20.72
N MET A 107 4.56 -18.74 21.15
CA MET A 107 5.70 -17.87 21.43
C MET A 107 5.61 -17.24 22.82
N PRO A 108 5.81 -18.03 23.89
CA PRO A 108 5.61 -17.56 25.27
C PRO A 108 6.59 -16.46 25.70
N ARG A 109 7.68 -16.24 24.95
CA ARG A 109 8.68 -15.19 25.22
C ARG A 109 8.40 -13.89 24.47
N LEU A 110 7.41 -13.87 23.57
CA LEU A 110 7.11 -12.72 22.73
C LEU A 110 6.56 -11.57 23.59
N ASN A 111 7.36 -10.53 23.77
CA ASN A 111 6.98 -9.32 24.51
C ASN A 111 6.57 -8.17 23.58
N LYS A 112 6.98 -8.23 22.30
CA LYS A 112 6.70 -7.19 21.32
C LYS A 112 6.29 -7.81 19.99
N PHE A 113 5.01 -7.64 19.66
CA PHE A 113 4.47 -8.07 18.37
C PHE A 113 3.93 -6.87 17.60
N LEU A 114 4.61 -6.52 16.51
CA LEU A 114 4.17 -5.52 15.56
C LEU A 114 3.75 -6.22 14.27
N PHE A 115 2.63 -5.80 13.70
CA PHE A 115 2.22 -6.31 12.41
C PHE A 115 1.49 -5.27 11.58
N ASN A 116 1.49 -5.52 10.26
CA ASN A 116 0.71 -4.85 9.26
C ASN A 116 0.38 -5.90 8.20
N ILE A 117 -0.87 -6.35 8.21
CA ILE A 117 -1.34 -7.47 7.40
C ILE A 117 -2.48 -6.98 6.53
N ARG A 118 -2.28 -7.07 5.21
CA ARG A 118 -3.31 -6.86 4.21
C ARG A 118 -3.68 -8.20 3.59
N SER A 119 -4.96 -8.53 3.67
CA SER A 119 -5.55 -9.76 3.14
C SER A 119 -6.56 -9.43 2.07
N ILE A 120 -6.46 -10.03 0.88
CA ILE A 120 -7.46 -9.94 -0.18
C ILE A 120 -8.07 -11.33 -0.41
N ILE A 121 -9.41 -11.40 -0.34
CA ILE A 121 -10.18 -12.64 -0.50
C ILE A 121 -11.06 -12.59 -1.75
N SER A 122 -11.38 -13.76 -2.30
CA SER A 122 -12.45 -13.96 -3.27
C SER A 122 -13.81 -13.97 -2.55
N LEU A 123 -14.81 -13.26 -3.08
CA LEU A 123 -16.18 -13.27 -2.55
C LEU A 123 -17.02 -14.44 -3.07
N ASN A 124 -16.59 -15.14 -4.11
CA ASN A 124 -17.32 -16.31 -4.62
C ASN A 124 -17.38 -17.45 -3.59
N ASP A 125 -16.39 -17.47 -2.69
CA ASP A 125 -16.16 -18.56 -1.74
C ASP A 125 -16.62 -18.20 -0.32
N GLN A 126 -17.26 -17.04 -0.13
CA GLN A 126 -17.66 -16.54 1.19
C GLN A 126 -19.13 -16.83 1.49
N ILE A 127 -19.37 -17.46 2.64
CA ILE A 127 -20.72 -17.73 3.17
C ILE A 127 -21.27 -16.50 3.93
N SER A 128 -20.38 -15.75 4.58
CA SER A 128 -20.72 -14.52 5.31
C SER A 128 -19.62 -13.47 5.17
N LEU A 129 -20.02 -12.20 5.21
CA LEU A 129 -19.10 -11.07 5.14
C LEU A 129 -18.89 -10.49 6.53
N LEU A 130 -17.66 -10.54 7.03
CA LEU A 130 -17.28 -9.94 8.30
C LEU A 130 -17.28 -8.41 8.19
N SER A 131 -17.87 -7.73 9.16
CA SER A 131 -17.75 -6.28 9.30
C SER A 131 -16.39 -5.90 9.89
N ASN A 132 -16.06 -4.60 9.84
CA ASN A 132 -14.86 -4.11 10.53
C ASN A 132 -14.93 -4.35 12.04
N ASN A 133 -16.12 -4.24 12.63
CA ASN A 133 -16.32 -4.48 14.05
C ASN A 133 -16.08 -5.96 14.42
N ASP A 134 -16.51 -6.90 13.58
CA ASP A 134 -16.27 -8.32 13.80
C ASP A 134 -14.76 -8.63 13.85
N ILE A 135 -14.00 -8.09 12.89
CA ILE A 135 -12.53 -8.21 12.88
C ILE A 135 -11.91 -7.54 14.10
N GLN A 136 -12.30 -6.31 14.42
CA GLN A 136 -11.76 -5.57 15.57
C GLN A 136 -11.99 -6.32 16.89
N GLN A 137 -13.14 -6.98 17.06
CA GLN A 137 -13.47 -7.76 18.26
C GLN A 137 -12.54 -8.96 18.48
N THR A 138 -12.00 -9.55 17.41
CA THR A 138 -11.02 -10.65 17.52
C THR A 138 -9.72 -10.23 18.21
N PHE A 139 -9.45 -8.92 18.29
CA PHE A 139 -8.27 -8.35 18.95
C PHE A 139 -8.52 -7.88 20.39
N SER A 140 -9.72 -8.08 20.93
CA SER A 140 -10.10 -7.63 22.28
C SER A 140 -9.16 -8.10 23.40
N ASN A 141 -8.51 -9.25 23.22
CA ASN A 141 -7.59 -9.84 24.18
C ASN A 141 -6.10 -9.65 23.84
N PHE A 142 -5.77 -8.85 22.82
CA PHE A 142 -4.38 -8.55 22.50
C PHE A 142 -3.84 -7.53 23.49
N THR A 143 -2.85 -7.93 24.28
CA THR A 143 -2.12 -7.02 25.16
C THR A 143 -1.05 -6.27 24.35
N GLY A 144 -0.97 -4.94 24.52
CA GLY A 144 0.04 -4.11 23.88
C GLY A 144 -0.54 -2.95 23.07
N ASN A 145 -0.09 -2.81 21.82
CA ASN A 145 -0.46 -1.69 20.95
C ASN A 145 -1.95 -1.74 20.57
N GLN A 146 -2.56 -0.57 20.41
CA GLN A 146 -3.87 -0.46 19.76
C GLN A 146 -3.78 -1.05 18.35
N ILE A 147 -4.75 -1.88 18.00
CA ILE A 147 -4.85 -2.50 16.67
C ILE A 147 -5.95 -1.79 15.92
N ILE A 148 -5.67 -1.40 14.68
CA ILE A 148 -6.63 -0.79 13.78
C ILE A 148 -6.95 -1.79 12.68
N SER A 149 -8.24 -1.99 12.41
CA SER A 149 -8.72 -2.74 11.25
C SER A 149 -9.51 -1.85 10.29
N CYS A 150 -9.44 -2.19 9.00
CA CYS A 150 -10.28 -1.64 7.95
C CYS A 150 -10.70 -2.78 7.01
N VAL A 151 -12.00 -3.07 6.95
CA VAL A 151 -12.59 -4.09 6.09
C VAL A 151 -13.39 -3.43 4.98
N ASN A 152 -13.17 -3.88 3.75
CA ASN A 152 -13.78 -3.35 2.54
C ASN A 152 -14.23 -4.48 1.63
N TYR A 153 -15.34 -4.26 0.95
CA TYR A 153 -15.87 -5.20 -0.03
C TYR A 153 -16.03 -4.51 -1.37
N PHE A 154 -15.65 -5.21 -2.42
CA PHE A 154 -15.68 -4.77 -3.81
C PHE A 154 -16.54 -5.78 -4.60
N PRO A 155 -17.89 -5.66 -4.55
CA PRO A 155 -18.79 -6.64 -5.14
C PRO A 155 -18.63 -6.79 -6.65
N LYS A 156 -18.26 -5.73 -7.39
CA LYS A 156 -18.09 -5.81 -8.85
C LYS A 156 -16.83 -6.57 -9.22
N MET A 157 -15.76 -6.42 -8.43
CA MET A 157 -14.55 -7.23 -8.54
C MET A 157 -14.69 -8.63 -7.94
N LYS A 158 -15.76 -8.86 -7.17
CA LYS A 158 -15.95 -10.07 -6.36
C LYS A 158 -14.78 -10.30 -5.39
N ARG A 159 -14.29 -9.23 -4.76
CA ARG A 159 -13.17 -9.27 -3.81
C ARG A 159 -13.50 -8.60 -2.48
N GLY A 160 -12.91 -9.09 -1.40
CA GLY A 160 -12.87 -8.41 -0.10
C GLY A 160 -11.44 -8.05 0.25
N GLN A 161 -11.23 -6.94 0.96
CA GLN A 161 -9.95 -6.54 1.51
C GLN A 161 -10.09 -6.30 3.00
N CYS A 162 -9.20 -6.89 3.79
CA CYS A 162 -9.02 -6.56 5.20
C CYS A 162 -7.59 -6.08 5.41
N HIS A 163 -7.44 -4.93 6.05
CA HIS A 163 -6.15 -4.41 6.48
C HIS A 163 -6.16 -4.23 7.98
N ILE A 164 -5.26 -4.93 8.66
CA ILE A 164 -5.06 -4.84 10.11
C ILE A 164 -3.62 -4.40 10.41
N TYR A 165 -3.42 -3.54 11.40
CA TYR A 165 -2.07 -3.14 11.80
C TYR A 165 -1.98 -2.69 13.26
N SER A 166 -0.77 -2.81 13.83
CA SER A 166 -0.42 -2.26 15.14
C SER A 166 -0.15 -0.75 15.04
N TYR A 167 -0.77 0.02 15.93
CA TYR A 167 -0.55 1.46 16.06
C TYR A 167 0.61 1.77 17.03
N PRO A 168 1.49 2.75 16.76
CA PRO A 168 1.50 3.61 15.58
C PRO A 168 1.98 2.88 14.31
N TYR A 169 1.48 3.31 13.16
CA TYR A 169 1.91 2.79 11.86
C TYR A 169 3.39 3.13 11.61
N THR A 170 4.20 2.12 11.32
CA THR A 170 5.67 2.27 11.26
C THR A 170 6.26 2.27 9.86
N LEU A 171 5.52 1.82 8.84
CA LEU A 171 6.03 1.68 7.48
C LEU A 171 6.04 3.03 6.74
N ASN A 172 6.84 3.06 5.67
CA ASN A 172 6.96 4.20 4.76
C ASN A 172 5.95 4.16 3.60
N TYR A 173 5.14 3.12 3.46
CA TYR A 173 4.10 3.03 2.45
C TYR A 173 2.76 2.57 3.05
N TYR A 174 1.63 2.91 2.41
CA TYR A 174 0.30 2.41 2.74
C TYR A 174 -0.49 2.12 1.46
N HIS A 175 -0.73 0.84 1.18
CA HIS A 175 -1.37 0.43 -0.08
C HIS A 175 -2.88 0.18 0.05
N ASN A 176 -3.61 0.53 -1.02
CA ASN A 176 -5.04 0.30 -1.25
C ASN A 176 -5.95 0.92 -0.18
N ILE A 177 -5.73 2.20 0.12
CA ILE A 177 -6.65 2.99 0.95
C ILE A 177 -7.97 3.19 0.17
N THR A 178 -9.09 2.98 0.87
CA THR A 178 -10.45 3.06 0.35
C THR A 178 -11.21 4.23 0.98
N ASN A 179 -12.47 4.46 0.62
CA ASN A 179 -13.33 5.47 1.27
C ASN A 179 -13.59 5.18 2.76
N ASN A 180 -13.34 3.96 3.24
CA ASN A 180 -13.46 3.60 4.66
C ASN A 180 -12.15 3.83 5.44
N PHE A 181 -11.27 4.69 4.92
CA PHE A 181 -10.06 5.08 5.61
C PHE A 181 -10.43 5.67 6.99
N PRO A 182 -9.91 5.12 8.10
CA PRO A 182 -10.29 5.57 9.44
C PRO A 182 -9.67 6.92 9.84
N GLY A 183 -8.91 7.57 8.96
CA GLY A 183 -8.11 8.74 9.29
C GLY A 183 -6.89 8.42 10.14
N GLY A 184 -6.35 9.44 10.80
CA GLY A 184 -5.16 9.36 11.64
C GLY A 184 -3.95 10.09 11.05
N LEU A 185 -2.83 10.08 11.77
CA LEU A 185 -1.62 10.80 11.38
C LEU A 185 -0.45 9.84 11.12
N PHE A 186 -0.01 9.76 9.87
CA PHE A 186 0.98 8.80 9.38
C PHE A 186 2.30 9.48 9.03
N LYS A 187 3.00 10.00 10.05
CA LYS A 187 4.23 10.81 9.88
C LYS A 187 5.36 10.11 9.12
N ARG A 188 5.39 8.78 9.07
CA ARG A 188 6.44 7.98 8.41
C ARG A 188 6.10 7.56 6.99
N VAL A 189 4.82 7.56 6.63
CA VAL A 189 4.38 7.17 5.30
C VAL A 189 4.78 8.24 4.29
N ARG A 190 5.35 7.78 3.18
CA ARG A 190 5.83 8.57 2.05
C ARG A 190 5.14 8.15 0.76
N GLU A 191 4.55 6.96 0.71
CA GLU A 191 3.95 6.42 -0.50
C GLU A 191 2.58 5.84 -0.18
N ILE A 192 1.55 6.20 -0.94
CA ILE A 192 0.24 5.58 -0.77
C ILE A 192 -0.35 5.18 -2.11
N SER A 193 -1.18 4.14 -2.09
CA SER A 193 -2.07 3.83 -3.21
C SER A 193 -3.54 3.90 -2.77
N LEU A 194 -4.37 4.49 -3.62
CA LEU A 194 -5.80 4.68 -3.41
C LEU A 194 -6.59 3.88 -4.44
N TYR A 195 -7.57 3.10 -3.96
CA TYR A 195 -8.47 2.32 -4.81
C TYR A 195 -9.82 2.11 -4.13
N ASP A 196 -10.92 2.30 -4.88
CA ASP A 196 -12.26 1.94 -4.43
C ASP A 196 -13.20 1.74 -5.63
N GLU A 197 -14.28 0.97 -5.46
CA GLU A 197 -15.38 0.87 -6.44
C GLU A 197 -16.31 2.09 -6.43
N HIS A 198 -16.27 2.88 -5.35
CA HIS A 198 -16.98 4.14 -5.19
C HIS A 198 -16.08 5.32 -5.51
N PRO A 199 -16.63 6.44 -6.01
CA PRO A 199 -15.82 7.62 -6.26
C PRO A 199 -15.28 8.20 -4.95
N PHE A 200 -14.00 8.59 -4.95
CA PHE A 200 -13.43 9.48 -3.95
C PHE A 200 -13.92 10.91 -4.22
N GLU A 201 -14.52 11.56 -3.22
CA GLU A 201 -14.93 12.97 -3.29
C GLU A 201 -13.79 13.90 -2.85
N TYR A 202 -13.98 15.21 -2.96
CA TYR A 202 -12.93 16.20 -2.70
C TYR A 202 -12.41 16.14 -1.26
N GLU A 203 -13.32 15.97 -0.30
CA GLU A 203 -13.06 15.89 1.14
C GLU A 203 -12.11 14.76 1.49
N PHE A 204 -12.25 13.63 0.79
CA PHE A 204 -11.34 12.51 0.97
C PHE A 204 -9.89 12.90 0.69
N PHE A 205 -9.63 13.71 -0.35
CA PHE A 205 -8.27 14.17 -0.64
C PHE A 205 -7.76 15.21 0.37
N ILE A 206 -8.64 15.95 1.05
CA ILE A 206 -8.27 16.79 2.19
C ILE A 206 -7.80 15.89 3.34
N GLU A 207 -8.57 14.86 3.69
CA GLU A 207 -8.23 13.90 4.75
C GLU A 207 -6.92 13.18 4.45
N ILE A 208 -6.68 12.78 3.20
CA ILE A 208 -5.42 12.19 2.76
C ILE A 208 -4.26 13.17 2.94
N ALA A 209 -4.38 14.43 2.50
CA ALA A 209 -3.31 15.41 2.67
C ALA A 209 -2.96 15.66 4.15
N GLN A 210 -3.98 15.69 5.03
CA GLN A 210 -3.80 15.86 6.47
C GLN A 210 -3.20 14.62 7.13
N ALA A 211 -3.62 13.43 6.72
CA ALA A 211 -3.14 12.17 7.28
C ALA A 211 -1.69 11.86 6.88
N PHE A 212 -1.27 12.30 5.69
CA PHE A 212 0.04 11.99 5.10
C PHE A 212 0.84 13.27 4.80
N PRO A 213 1.27 14.04 5.81
CA PRO A 213 1.88 15.36 5.60
C PRO A 213 3.24 15.32 4.89
N SER A 214 3.86 14.16 4.76
CA SER A 214 5.16 13.96 4.09
C SER A 214 5.03 13.08 2.83
N LEU A 215 3.84 12.99 2.24
CA LEU A 215 3.57 12.18 1.07
C LEU A 215 4.45 12.60 -0.12
N ARG A 216 5.19 11.63 -0.68
CA ARG A 216 6.05 11.78 -1.86
C ARG A 216 5.44 11.11 -3.09
N LYS A 217 4.83 9.94 -2.92
CA LYS A 217 4.19 9.19 -3.99
C LYS A 217 2.71 8.94 -3.72
N LEU A 218 1.88 9.27 -4.70
CA LEU A 218 0.44 9.00 -4.70
C LEU A 218 0.06 8.24 -5.96
N SER A 219 -0.37 6.99 -5.80
CA SER A 219 -0.98 6.22 -6.89
C SER A 219 -2.50 6.16 -6.69
N LEU A 220 -3.27 6.51 -7.71
CA LEU A 220 -4.73 6.54 -7.65
C LEU A 220 -5.30 5.79 -8.85
N SER A 221 -6.18 4.82 -8.55
CA SER A 221 -6.97 4.09 -9.54
C SER A 221 -8.44 4.13 -9.16
N ASN A 222 -9.25 4.84 -9.96
CA ASN A 222 -10.69 4.93 -9.76
C ASN A 222 -11.41 5.41 -11.03
N ARG A 223 -12.19 4.53 -11.67
CA ARG A 223 -12.91 4.86 -12.91
C ARG A 223 -14.22 5.63 -12.68
N LYS A 224 -14.61 5.91 -11.42
CA LYS A 224 -15.86 6.60 -11.09
C LYS A 224 -15.62 8.10 -10.94
N GLY A 225 -16.48 8.92 -11.55
CA GLY A 225 -16.41 10.37 -11.40
C GLY A 225 -16.95 10.84 -10.05
N GLN A 226 -16.43 11.98 -9.60
CA GLN A 226 -16.88 12.66 -8.39
C GLN A 226 -18.34 13.06 -8.52
N LYS A 227 -19.18 12.66 -7.57
CA LYS A 227 -20.62 12.98 -7.57
C LYS A 227 -20.86 14.41 -7.12
N LEU A 228 -20.03 14.93 -6.20
CA LEU A 228 -20.22 16.24 -5.57
C LEU A 228 -19.43 17.36 -6.24
N LYS A 229 -18.81 17.11 -7.40
CA LYS A 229 -17.93 18.06 -8.10
C LYS A 229 -18.54 19.44 -8.39
N ASN A 230 -19.84 19.49 -8.69
CA ASN A 230 -20.56 20.73 -9.01
C ASN A 230 -21.34 21.27 -7.80
N SER A 231 -21.15 20.69 -6.61
CA SER A 231 -21.71 21.25 -5.40
C SER A 231 -21.12 22.65 -5.18
N LYS A 232 -21.92 23.59 -4.67
CA LYS A 232 -21.47 24.95 -4.35
C LYS A 232 -20.60 25.01 -3.09
N MET A 233 -19.97 23.90 -2.71
CA MET A 233 -19.15 23.84 -1.50
C MET A 233 -17.82 24.54 -1.75
N ASN A 234 -17.47 25.45 -0.84
CA ASN A 234 -16.19 26.14 -0.87
C ASN A 234 -15.17 25.33 -0.08
N TYR A 235 -14.54 24.36 -0.74
CA TYR A 235 -13.52 23.55 -0.10
C TYR A 235 -12.18 24.29 0.02
N PRO A 236 -11.40 24.01 1.07
CA PRO A 236 -10.03 24.51 1.15
C PRO A 236 -9.19 23.90 0.02
N LEU A 237 -8.16 24.65 -0.37
CA LEU A 237 -7.15 24.19 -1.31
C LEU A 237 -6.40 22.98 -0.73
N ILE A 238 -6.23 21.92 -1.52
CA ILE A 238 -5.50 20.73 -1.09
C ILE A 238 -4.01 20.94 -1.37
N GLU A 239 -3.17 20.76 -0.35
CA GLU A 239 -1.73 20.96 -0.48
C GLU A 239 -0.96 19.65 -0.37
N TYR A 240 -0.14 19.37 -1.38
CA TYR A 240 0.78 18.23 -1.39
C TYR A 240 2.23 18.72 -1.55
N PRO A 241 2.82 19.32 -0.50
CA PRO A 241 4.09 20.05 -0.58
C PRO A 241 5.31 19.17 -0.91
N HIS A 242 5.20 17.86 -0.72
CA HIS A 242 6.30 16.90 -0.93
C HIS A 242 6.02 15.90 -2.05
N LEU A 243 4.86 15.98 -2.70
CA LEU A 243 4.44 14.99 -3.70
C LEU A 243 5.20 15.22 -5.00
N ASN A 244 6.10 14.28 -5.31
CA ASN A 244 6.95 14.33 -6.49
C ASN A 244 6.67 13.16 -7.46
N ASP A 245 5.82 12.20 -7.09
CA ASP A 245 5.34 11.14 -7.98
C ASP A 245 3.82 11.00 -7.86
N LEU A 246 3.10 11.27 -8.94
CA LEU A 246 1.65 11.16 -9.03
C LEU A 246 1.27 10.22 -10.18
N GLU A 247 0.72 9.06 -9.82
CA GLU A 247 0.27 8.06 -10.77
C GLU A 247 -1.26 8.03 -10.81
N LEU A 248 -1.83 8.43 -11.96
CA LEU A 248 -3.26 8.45 -12.24
C LEU A 248 -3.56 7.37 -13.29
N ILE A 249 -3.76 6.14 -12.81
CA ILE A 249 -3.91 4.93 -13.63
C ILE A 249 -5.38 4.55 -13.68
N ASP A 250 -5.93 4.19 -14.85
CA ASP A 250 -7.31 3.75 -14.98
C ASP A 250 -8.32 4.72 -14.32
N ILE A 251 -8.11 6.01 -14.56
CA ILE A 251 -8.70 7.06 -13.75
C ILE A 251 -9.88 7.76 -14.47
N HIS A 252 -10.89 8.19 -13.71
CA HIS A 252 -11.85 9.15 -14.24
C HIS A 252 -11.20 10.53 -14.41
N LYS A 253 -11.59 11.27 -15.46
CA LYS A 253 -11.06 12.60 -15.77
C LYS A 253 -11.19 13.61 -14.62
N ASP A 254 -12.13 13.41 -13.70
CA ASP A 254 -12.38 14.36 -12.59
C ASP A 254 -11.20 14.42 -11.63
N TYR A 255 -10.50 13.31 -11.42
CA TYR A 255 -9.29 13.28 -10.59
C TYR A 255 -8.12 13.98 -11.27
N VAL A 256 -7.96 13.79 -12.59
CA VAL A 256 -6.97 14.54 -13.38
C VAL A 256 -7.25 16.05 -13.27
N GLU A 257 -8.52 16.44 -13.35
CA GLU A 257 -8.91 17.84 -13.14
C GLU A 257 -8.63 18.30 -11.70
N LEU A 258 -8.94 17.50 -10.67
CA LEU A 258 -8.70 17.85 -9.27
C LEU A 258 -7.22 18.17 -9.02
N PHE A 259 -6.31 17.30 -9.47
CA PHE A 259 -4.87 17.48 -9.22
C PHE A 259 -4.26 18.57 -10.09
N LEU A 260 -4.66 18.69 -11.36
CA LEU A 260 -4.03 19.66 -12.27
C LEU A 260 -4.64 21.07 -12.17
N ASP A 261 -5.84 21.24 -11.64
CA ASP A 261 -6.42 22.59 -11.44
C ASP A 261 -5.76 23.27 -10.24
N ASN A 262 -5.03 24.37 -10.49
CA ASN A 262 -4.33 25.10 -9.44
C ASN A 262 -5.26 25.84 -8.46
N THR A 263 -6.56 25.91 -8.77
CA THR A 263 -7.59 26.41 -7.86
C THR A 263 -8.06 25.36 -6.85
N LYS A 264 -7.69 24.09 -7.06
CA LYS A 264 -8.11 22.93 -6.24
C LYS A 264 -6.95 22.29 -5.50
N THR A 265 -5.80 22.16 -6.17
CA THR A 265 -4.63 21.48 -5.60
C THR A 265 -3.36 22.29 -5.83
N LEU A 266 -2.51 22.40 -4.80
CA LEU A 266 -1.13 22.83 -4.93
C LEU A 266 -0.21 21.62 -4.89
N LEU A 267 0.47 21.39 -6.01
CA LEU A 267 1.47 20.34 -6.16
C LEU A 267 2.87 20.89 -5.89
N SER A 268 3.79 20.02 -5.47
CA SER A 268 5.20 20.37 -5.36
C SER A 268 5.85 20.56 -6.74
N ASP A 269 6.98 21.26 -6.78
CA ASP A 269 7.81 21.35 -7.98
C ASP A 269 8.54 20.02 -8.22
N ASN A 270 8.94 19.76 -9.46
CA ASN A 270 9.61 18.51 -9.87
C ASN A 270 8.71 17.27 -9.82
N LEU A 271 7.45 17.41 -10.25
CA LEU A 271 6.50 16.32 -10.29
C LEU A 271 6.76 15.34 -11.46
N CYS A 272 6.81 14.06 -11.16
CA CYS A 272 6.61 12.98 -12.11
C CYS A 272 5.13 12.66 -12.18
N LEU A 273 4.55 12.75 -13.38
CA LEU A 273 3.13 12.49 -13.63
C LEU A 273 2.98 11.29 -14.58
N SER A 274 2.31 10.25 -14.11
CA SER A 274 1.86 9.14 -14.95
C SER A 274 0.36 9.26 -15.16
N VAL A 275 -0.07 9.52 -16.38
CA VAL A 275 -1.51 9.71 -16.69
C VAL A 275 -1.81 9.34 -18.12
N GLU A 276 -3.02 8.81 -18.35
CA GLU A 276 -3.49 8.58 -19.71
C GLU A 276 -3.65 9.91 -20.50
N TYR A 277 -3.20 9.90 -21.75
CA TYR A 277 -3.25 11.07 -22.61
C TYR A 277 -4.68 11.58 -22.87
N ARG A 278 -5.66 10.67 -23.00
CA ARG A 278 -7.05 11.04 -23.33
C ARG A 278 -7.71 11.87 -22.22
N PRO A 279 -7.73 11.44 -20.94
CA PRO A 279 -8.17 12.28 -19.83
C PRO A 279 -7.42 13.63 -19.76
N LEU A 280 -6.09 13.62 -19.87
CA LEU A 280 -5.26 14.82 -19.80
C LEU A 280 -5.64 15.86 -20.86
N ARG A 281 -5.76 15.43 -22.12
CA ARG A 281 -6.17 16.29 -23.24
C ARG A 281 -7.57 16.88 -23.02
N LYS A 282 -8.49 16.09 -22.46
CA LYS A 282 -9.88 16.50 -22.22
C LYS A 282 -9.97 17.58 -21.14
N VAL A 283 -9.33 17.38 -19.99
CA VAL A 283 -9.39 18.33 -18.86
C VAL A 283 -8.66 19.64 -19.14
N THR A 284 -7.59 19.59 -19.95
CA THR A 284 -6.86 20.79 -20.36
C THR A 284 -7.52 21.53 -21.53
N ASN A 285 -8.64 21.03 -22.07
CA ASN A 285 -9.27 21.53 -23.30
C ASN A 285 -8.28 21.65 -24.46
N ASN A 286 -7.59 20.56 -24.78
CA ASN A 286 -6.49 20.54 -25.76
C ASN A 286 -5.38 21.55 -25.41
N PHE A 287 -5.00 21.62 -24.13
CA PHE A 287 -3.95 22.52 -23.64
C PHE A 287 -4.28 24.01 -23.90
N LYS A 288 -5.49 24.43 -23.47
CA LYS A 288 -5.98 25.81 -23.54
C LYS A 288 -6.57 26.35 -22.22
N LYS A 289 -6.85 25.49 -21.22
CA LYS A 289 -7.38 25.92 -19.91
C LYS A 289 -6.27 26.45 -18.99
N ASP A 290 -6.26 27.75 -18.71
CA ASP A 290 -5.17 28.42 -17.99
C ASP A 290 -4.98 27.95 -16.53
N THR A 291 -6.08 27.62 -15.82
CA THR A 291 -5.99 27.15 -14.42
C THR A 291 -5.20 25.85 -14.27
N MET A 292 -5.08 25.08 -15.35
CA MET A 292 -4.29 23.84 -15.37
C MET A 292 -2.80 24.08 -15.60
N ARG A 293 -2.46 25.21 -16.25
CA ARG A 293 -1.12 25.47 -16.77
C ARG A 293 -0.09 25.56 -15.66
N PHE A 294 -0.47 26.12 -14.51
CA PHE A 294 0.42 26.29 -13.37
C PHE A 294 0.93 24.95 -12.81
N ASN A 295 0.04 24.00 -12.50
CA ASN A 295 0.46 22.69 -12.02
C ASN A 295 1.11 21.85 -13.14
N CYS A 296 0.68 21.98 -14.39
CA CYS A 296 1.34 21.32 -15.51
C CYS A 296 2.81 21.79 -15.66
N ALA A 297 3.10 23.07 -15.39
CA ALA A 297 4.45 23.60 -15.50
C ALA A 297 5.44 23.00 -14.48
N LYS A 298 4.93 22.46 -13.37
CA LYS A 298 5.72 21.78 -12.32
C LYS A 298 6.12 20.34 -12.70
N VAL A 299 5.54 19.79 -13.76
CA VAL A 299 5.81 18.42 -14.21
C VAL A 299 7.14 18.36 -14.97
N VAL A 300 8.10 17.62 -14.41
CA VAL A 300 9.43 17.40 -15.00
C VAL A 300 9.55 16.07 -15.73
N GLN A 301 8.67 15.12 -15.42
CA GLN A 301 8.56 13.85 -16.13
C GLN A 301 7.10 13.51 -16.38
N LEU A 302 6.78 13.14 -17.61
CA LEU A 302 5.43 12.74 -18.00
C LEU A 302 5.49 11.39 -18.70
N MET A 303 4.84 10.40 -18.10
CA MET A 303 4.68 9.08 -18.68
C MET A 303 3.36 9.04 -19.47
N ILE A 304 3.45 8.87 -20.79
CA ILE A 304 2.30 8.76 -21.69
C ILE A 304 2.50 7.64 -22.72
N PRO A 305 1.43 7.05 -23.28
CA PRO A 305 1.56 6.00 -24.30
C PRO A 305 2.33 6.45 -25.55
N ALA A 306 3.13 5.55 -26.14
CA ALA A 306 4.13 5.85 -27.18
C ALA A 306 3.63 6.55 -28.47
N LYS A 307 2.33 6.51 -28.76
CA LYS A 307 1.76 6.96 -30.06
C LYS A 307 1.40 8.45 -30.11
N PHE A 308 1.95 9.30 -29.23
CA PHE A 308 1.53 10.69 -29.11
C PHE A 308 2.40 11.70 -29.87
N LYS A 309 1.76 12.56 -30.70
CA LYS A 309 2.42 13.71 -31.36
C LYS A 309 2.39 14.95 -30.47
N ILE A 310 3.57 15.41 -30.06
CA ILE A 310 3.76 16.59 -29.21
C ILE A 310 3.46 17.87 -30.00
N SER A 311 2.42 18.61 -29.61
CA SER A 311 2.11 19.93 -30.19
C SER A 311 2.88 21.07 -29.50
N GLN A 312 2.98 22.24 -30.14
CA GLN A 312 3.55 23.43 -29.48
C GLN A 312 2.76 23.83 -28.22
N ARG A 313 1.42 23.71 -28.24
CA ARG A 313 0.58 23.98 -27.07
C ARG A 313 0.88 23.05 -25.91
N PHE A 314 1.15 21.77 -26.21
CA PHE A 314 1.60 20.82 -25.20
C PHE A 314 2.91 21.25 -24.56
N LYS A 315 3.91 21.65 -25.36
CA LYS A 315 5.18 22.16 -24.84
C LYS A 315 5.01 23.40 -23.96
N ALA A 316 4.04 24.27 -24.27
CA ALA A 316 3.74 25.44 -23.45
C ALA A 316 3.09 25.11 -22.07
N TYR A 317 2.44 23.95 -21.95
CA TYR A 317 1.91 23.43 -20.69
C TYR A 317 2.97 22.70 -19.87
N PHE A 318 3.91 22.06 -20.55
CA PHE A 318 4.95 21.22 -19.97
C PHE A 318 6.34 21.69 -20.43
N PRO A 319 6.79 22.89 -20.02
CA PRO A 319 8.00 23.51 -20.55
C PRO A 319 9.28 22.75 -20.20
N HIS A 320 9.31 22.00 -19.09
CA HIS A 320 10.50 21.33 -18.58
C HIS A 320 10.42 19.79 -18.65
N VAL A 321 9.40 19.25 -19.32
CA VAL A 321 9.08 17.84 -19.21
C VAL A 321 10.01 16.95 -20.04
N LYS A 322 10.49 15.88 -19.42
CA LYS A 322 11.03 14.71 -20.09
C LYS A 322 9.87 13.73 -20.33
N ILE A 323 9.63 13.39 -21.59
CA ILE A 323 8.56 12.46 -21.93
C ILE A 323 9.14 11.05 -21.97
N SER A 324 8.60 10.19 -21.11
CA SER A 324 8.87 8.75 -21.15
C SER A 324 7.67 8.06 -21.80
N GLN A 325 7.94 7.20 -22.78
CA GLN A 325 6.92 6.44 -23.46
C GLN A 325 6.88 5.02 -22.89
N PHE A 326 5.68 4.52 -22.59
CA PHE A 326 5.45 3.11 -22.28
C PHE A 326 4.56 2.48 -23.35
N TYR A 327 4.75 1.16 -23.55
CA TYR A 327 4.14 0.37 -24.62
C TYR A 327 2.76 -0.16 -24.23
#